data_AF-X1MQ23-F1
#
_entry.id   AF-X1MQ23-F1
#
_cell.length_a   1.000
_cell.length_b   1.000
_cell.length_c   1.000
_cell.angle_alpha   90.00
_cell.angle_beta   90.00
_cell.angle_gamma   90.00
#
_symmetry.space_group_name_H-M   'P 1'
#
loop_
_entity.id
_entity.type
_entity.pdbx_description
1 polymer ?
#
loop_
_entity_poly.entity_id
_entity_poly.type
_entity_poly.pdbx_seq_one_letter_code
_entity_poly.pdbx_strand_id
1 'polypeptide(L)'
;MGQTMDQATHSNHGSRNDHAEQSLTVTRLLTRKHALNESRLEARQERTDAAPGEVLLKIDRFALTTNNITYAAFGDAMNYWQFFPTGQQEWGHMPVWGFADVVDSKVPGVAAGERFYGYFPIASHIRMQPERVTERGFYDAIEHRRPLTSAYNQYTRVTHDAAYAPELENYQMLYRPLFITSFMLADFLEDNRFFGATRLVVSSASSKTAYG
;
A
#
# COMPACT_ATOMS: atom_id res chain seq x y z
N MET A 1 72.27 18.21 29.96
CA MET A 1 71.25 19.21 29.59
C MET A 1 70.57 18.70 28.33
N GLY A 2 69.31 18.27 28.42
CA GLY A 2 68.41 17.91 27.31
C GLY A 2 68.73 16.59 26.58
N GLN A 3 67.77 15.77 26.13
CA GLN A 3 66.31 15.77 26.19
C GLN A 3 65.89 14.33 25.90
N THR A 4 64.98 13.78 26.71
CA THR A 4 64.32 12.49 26.51
C THR A 4 63.28 12.64 25.39
N MET A 5 63.37 11.83 24.34
CA MET A 5 62.39 11.79 23.25
C MET A 5 61.31 10.74 23.60
N ASP A 6 60.20 11.21 24.14
CA ASP A 6 58.94 10.46 24.21
C ASP A 6 58.24 10.60 22.85
N GLN A 7 58.18 9.52 22.06
CA GLN A 7 57.30 9.47 20.90
C GLN A 7 55.94 8.91 21.32
N ALA A 8 54.98 9.83 21.33
CA ALA A 8 53.58 9.59 21.60
C ALA A 8 53.00 8.50 20.70
N THR A 9 52.35 7.54 21.34
CA THR A 9 51.40 6.60 20.75
C THR A 9 50.29 7.38 20.04
N HIS A 10 50.30 7.36 18.71
CA HIS A 10 49.14 7.77 17.91
C HIS A 10 48.00 6.77 18.15
N SER A 11 47.09 7.14 19.04
CA SER A 11 45.79 6.51 19.18
C SER A 11 44.99 6.75 17.89
N ASN A 12 44.88 5.68 17.11
CA ASN A 12 44.00 5.58 15.95
C ASN A 12 42.55 5.79 16.44
N HIS A 13 42.04 7.02 16.36
CA HIS A 13 40.61 7.29 16.47
C HIS A 13 39.96 6.70 15.23
N GLY A 14 39.63 5.41 15.32
CA GLY A 14 38.72 4.76 14.40
C GLY A 14 37.47 5.63 14.32
N SER A 15 37.17 6.12 13.12
CA SER A 15 35.89 6.71 12.79
C SER A 15 34.82 5.75 13.29
N ARG A 16 34.15 6.11 14.39
CA ARG A 16 32.92 5.45 14.79
C ARG A 16 32.00 5.54 13.58
N ASN A 17 31.71 4.38 13.01
CA ASN A 17 30.63 4.20 12.05
C ASN A 17 29.34 4.59 12.78
N ASP A 18 28.99 5.87 12.76
CA ASP A 18 27.68 6.38 13.18
C ASP A 18 26.63 6.12 12.09
N HIS A 19 26.68 4.94 11.48
CA HIS A 19 25.51 4.34 10.86
C HIS A 19 24.69 3.71 11.98
N ALA A 20 24.05 4.56 12.81
CA ALA A 20 22.94 4.09 13.62
C ALA A 20 22.00 3.33 12.67
N GLU A 21 21.74 2.05 12.96
CA GLU A 21 20.88 1.21 12.13
C GLU A 21 19.54 1.92 11.93
N GLN A 22 19.40 2.50 10.75
CA GLN A 22 18.26 3.23 10.28
C GLN A 22 17.11 2.24 10.11
N SER A 23 16.43 1.95 11.23
CA SER A 23 15.41 0.92 11.36
C SER A 23 14.17 1.48 12.04
N LEU A 24 13.02 0.95 11.64
CA LEU A 24 11.73 1.27 12.23
C LEU A 24 10.94 -0.01 12.48
N THR A 25 10.07 0.05 13.48
CA THR A 25 9.11 -1.02 13.76
C THR A 25 7.89 -0.87 12.86
N VAL A 26 7.69 -1.81 11.93
CA VAL A 26 6.44 -1.96 11.19
C VAL A 26 5.47 -2.80 12.00
N THR A 27 4.29 -2.27 12.26
CA THR A 27 3.19 -2.99 12.89
C THR A 27 2.19 -3.40 11.82
N ARG A 28 1.83 -4.68 11.78
CA ARG A 28 0.89 -5.28 10.83
C ARG A 28 -0.29 -5.88 11.58
N LEU A 29 -1.50 -5.71 11.07
CA LEU A 29 -2.66 -6.48 11.52
C LEU A 29 -2.86 -7.67 10.59
N LEU A 30 -2.66 -8.88 11.10
CA LEU A 30 -2.86 -10.13 10.37
C LEU A 30 -4.17 -10.77 10.80
N THR A 31 -4.88 -11.37 9.84
CA THR A 31 -6.14 -12.07 10.07
C THR A 31 -5.97 -13.55 9.79
N ARG A 32 -6.53 -14.42 10.63
CA ARG A 32 -6.44 -15.86 10.42
C ARG A 32 -7.32 -16.27 9.25
N LYS A 33 -6.74 -16.92 8.24
CA LYS A 33 -7.41 -17.21 6.95
C LYS A 33 -8.70 -18.04 7.11
N HIS A 34 -8.74 -18.91 8.11
CA HIS A 34 -9.87 -19.81 8.38
C HIS A 34 -10.71 -19.40 9.61
N ALA A 35 -10.41 -18.26 10.23
CA ALA A 35 -11.15 -17.73 11.38
C ALA A 35 -11.11 -16.20 11.35
N LEU A 36 -12.01 -15.58 10.57
CA LEU A 36 -11.95 -14.14 10.28
C LEU A 36 -12.14 -13.24 11.51
N ASN A 37 -12.71 -13.77 12.58
CA ASN A 37 -12.83 -13.12 13.88
C ASN A 37 -11.53 -13.13 14.70
N GLU A 38 -10.50 -13.86 14.25
CA GLU A 38 -9.19 -13.92 14.89
C GLU A 38 -8.21 -13.03 14.13
N SER A 39 -7.66 -12.04 14.82
CA SER A 39 -6.61 -11.17 14.29
C SER A 39 -5.53 -10.95 15.33
N ARG A 40 -4.30 -10.67 14.87
CA ARG A 40 -3.17 -10.35 15.73
C ARG A 40 -2.34 -9.22 15.18
N LEU A 41 -1.73 -8.47 16.09
CA LEU A 41 -0.68 -7.53 15.74
C LEU A 41 0.64 -8.28 15.64
N GLU A 42 1.42 -7.93 14.64
CA GLU A 42 2.79 -8.39 14.47
C GLU A 42 3.71 -7.20 14.26
N ALA A 43 4.82 -7.18 15.01
CA ALA A 43 5.87 -6.19 14.86
C ALA A 43 7.05 -6.81 14.09
N ARG A 44 7.57 -6.09 13.10
CA ARG A 44 8.78 -6.45 12.36
C ARG A 44 9.69 -5.24 12.25
N GLN A 45 11.00 -5.45 12.39
CA GLN A 45 11.98 -4.42 12.08
C GLN A 45 12.19 -4.31 10.57
N GLU A 46 12.16 -3.09 10.06
CA GLU A 46 12.43 -2.75 8.67
C GLU A 46 13.43 -1.61 8.58
N ARG A 47 14.21 -1.58 7.50
CA ARG A 47 15.08 -0.45 7.21
C ARG A 47 14.25 0.79 6.85
N THR A 48 14.65 1.95 7.37
CA THR A 48 14.04 3.24 7.03
C THR A 48 14.51 3.75 5.67
N ASP A 49 15.73 3.39 5.26
CA ASP A 49 16.28 3.80 3.97
C ASP A 49 15.80 2.87 2.85
N ALA A 50 15.50 3.46 1.70
CA ALA A 50 15.11 2.74 0.51
C ALA A 50 16.32 2.23 -0.27
N ALA A 51 16.23 1.00 -0.75
CA ALA A 51 17.18 0.47 -1.72
C ALA A 51 16.89 1.05 -3.12
N PRO A 52 17.84 1.00 -4.08
CA PRO A 52 17.61 1.43 -5.45
C PRO A 52 16.34 0.82 -6.05
N GLY A 53 15.47 1.65 -6.62
CA GLY A 53 14.18 1.22 -7.18
C GLY A 53 13.06 0.98 -6.16
N GLU A 54 13.30 1.23 -4.88
CA GLU A 54 12.29 1.08 -3.84
C GLU A 54 11.81 2.43 -3.28
N VAL A 55 10.60 2.39 -2.74
CA VAL A 55 10.02 3.46 -1.94
C VAL A 55 9.48 2.87 -0.64
N LEU A 56 9.66 3.59 0.47
CA LEU A 56 9.05 3.29 1.76
C LEU A 56 7.95 4.31 2.02
N LEU A 57 6.72 3.84 2.25
CA LEU A 57 5.59 4.70 2.59
C LEU A 57 5.10 4.41 4.00
N LYS A 58 4.66 5.46 4.69
CA LYS A 58 3.91 5.40 5.94
C LYS A 58 2.42 5.46 5.60
N ILE A 59 1.66 4.47 6.01
CA ILE A 59 0.21 4.45 5.82
C ILE A 59 -0.41 5.35 6.89
N ASP A 60 -1.07 6.43 6.46
CA ASP A 60 -1.65 7.42 7.36
C ASP A 60 -3.07 7.02 7.78
N ARG A 61 -3.89 6.62 6.79
CA ARG A 61 -5.29 6.25 7.01
C ARG A 61 -5.80 5.33 5.92
N PHE A 62 -6.80 4.53 6.27
CA PHE A 62 -7.46 3.61 5.35
C PHE A 62 -8.93 3.42 5.71
N ALA A 63 -9.72 2.98 4.74
CA ALA A 63 -11.11 2.59 4.94
C ALA A 63 -11.23 1.10 5.28
N LEU A 64 -11.82 0.81 6.44
CA LEU A 64 -12.28 -0.54 6.80
C LEU A 64 -13.80 -0.63 6.63
N THR A 65 -14.25 -1.62 5.87
CA THR A 65 -15.63 -1.79 5.45
C THR A 65 -15.99 -3.27 5.38
N THR A 66 -17.27 -3.59 5.17
CA THR A 66 -17.71 -4.97 4.95
C THR A 66 -17.04 -5.64 3.75
N ASN A 67 -16.57 -4.89 2.73
CA ASN A 67 -15.83 -5.47 1.61
C ASN A 67 -14.54 -6.16 2.06
N ASN A 68 -13.91 -5.69 3.13
CA ASN A 68 -12.69 -6.30 3.65
C ASN A 68 -12.98 -7.69 4.22
N ILE A 69 -14.17 -7.91 4.80
CA ILE A 69 -14.62 -9.26 5.20
C ILE A 69 -14.75 -10.16 3.96
N THR A 70 -15.30 -9.66 2.86
CA THR A 70 -15.37 -10.40 1.59
C THR A 70 -13.98 -10.73 1.04
N TYR A 71 -13.02 -9.80 1.08
CA TYR A 71 -11.64 -10.07 0.68
C TYR A 71 -11.02 -11.20 1.51
N ALA A 72 -11.28 -11.20 2.81
CA ALA A 72 -10.77 -12.23 3.69
C ALA A 72 -11.47 -13.59 3.49
N ALA A 73 -12.80 -13.60 3.34
CA ALA A 73 -13.58 -14.80 3.12
C ALA A 73 -13.28 -15.49 1.77
N PHE A 74 -12.98 -14.71 0.73
CA PHE A 74 -12.62 -15.22 -0.60
C PHE A 74 -11.11 -15.11 -0.88
N GLY A 75 -10.28 -15.07 0.16
CA GLY A 75 -8.87 -14.70 -0.02
C GLY A 75 -8.06 -15.65 -0.88
N ASP A 76 -8.33 -16.96 -0.81
CA ASP A 76 -7.71 -17.95 -1.71
C ASP A 76 -8.46 -18.03 -3.06
N ALA A 77 -9.80 -18.12 -3.02
CA ALA A 77 -10.63 -18.29 -4.22
C ALA A 77 -10.52 -17.14 -5.22
N MET A 78 -10.26 -15.92 -4.74
CA MET A 78 -10.13 -14.70 -5.55
C MET A 78 -8.74 -14.06 -5.44
N ASN A 79 -7.74 -14.80 -4.92
CA ASN A 79 -6.35 -14.38 -4.79
C ASN A 79 -6.09 -13.13 -3.92
N TYR A 80 -7.03 -12.67 -3.08
CA TYR A 80 -6.78 -11.48 -2.25
C TYR A 80 -5.60 -11.64 -1.28
N TRP A 81 -5.30 -12.86 -0.83
CA TRP A 81 -4.12 -13.10 0.03
C TRP A 81 -2.78 -12.92 -0.68
N GLN A 82 -2.78 -12.87 -2.02
CA GLN A 82 -1.57 -12.69 -2.81
C GLN A 82 -1.18 -11.22 -2.98
N PHE A 83 -2.06 -10.25 -2.67
CA PHE A 83 -1.71 -8.83 -2.75
C PHE A 83 -0.60 -8.46 -1.76
N PHE A 84 -0.64 -9.04 -0.56
CA PHE A 84 0.29 -8.75 0.53
C PHE A 84 0.64 -10.05 1.27
N PRO A 85 1.50 -10.91 0.69
CA PRO A 85 1.83 -12.20 1.29
C PRO A 85 2.56 -12.01 2.63
N THR A 86 2.12 -12.76 3.65
CA THR A 86 2.70 -12.72 5.00
C THR A 86 3.93 -13.62 5.15
N GLY A 87 4.12 -14.57 4.23
CA GLY A 87 5.03 -15.71 4.40
C GLY A 87 4.55 -16.77 5.38
N GLN A 88 3.30 -16.66 5.88
CA GLN A 88 2.75 -17.52 6.92
C GLN A 88 1.53 -18.28 6.40
N GLN A 89 1.51 -19.59 6.65
CA GLN A 89 0.48 -20.48 6.10
C GLN A 89 -0.93 -20.08 6.55
N GLU A 90 -1.14 -19.89 7.85
CA GLU A 90 -2.47 -19.65 8.46
C GLU A 90 -2.90 -18.16 8.49
N TRP A 91 -2.02 -17.23 8.15
CA TRP A 91 -2.24 -15.79 8.35
C TRP A 91 -2.25 -15.02 7.03
N GLY A 92 -3.32 -14.25 6.80
CA GLY A 92 -3.45 -13.34 5.68
C GLY A 92 -3.21 -11.89 6.08
N HIS A 93 -2.76 -11.07 5.13
CA HIS A 93 -2.66 -9.62 5.33
C HIS A 93 -3.75 -8.93 4.52
N MET A 94 -4.77 -8.46 5.22
CA MET A 94 -5.95 -7.91 4.57
C MET A 94 -5.63 -6.60 3.85
N PRO A 95 -6.04 -6.46 2.59
CA PRO A 95 -5.86 -5.22 1.85
C PRO A 95 -7.00 -4.21 2.12
N VAL A 96 -6.69 -2.93 2.01
CA VAL A 96 -7.55 -1.77 2.29
C VAL A 96 -7.25 -0.63 1.31
N TRP A 97 -8.24 0.20 1.01
CA TRP A 97 -8.00 1.44 0.26
C TRP A 97 -7.65 2.56 1.24
N GLY A 98 -6.62 3.35 0.92
CA GLY A 98 -6.12 4.35 1.85
C GLY A 98 -5.21 5.40 1.22
N PHE A 99 -4.58 6.16 2.12
CA PHE A 99 -3.55 7.14 1.79
C PHE A 99 -2.26 6.85 2.56
N ALA A 100 -1.13 7.06 1.88
CA ALA A 100 0.19 6.89 2.45
C ALA A 100 1.14 7.99 1.98
N ASP A 101 2.07 8.36 2.85
CA ASP A 101 3.10 9.37 2.60
C ASP A 101 4.46 8.71 2.39
N VAL A 102 5.23 9.20 1.44
CA VAL A 102 6.59 8.71 1.17
C VAL A 102 7.53 9.15 2.29
N VAL A 103 8.14 8.17 2.96
CA VAL A 103 9.14 8.38 4.01
C VAL A 103 10.54 8.51 3.41
N ASP A 104 10.93 7.56 2.55
CA ASP A 104 12.17 7.59 1.80
C ASP A 104 11.97 6.93 0.42
N SER A 105 12.76 7.35 -0.56
CA SER A 105 12.67 6.88 -1.95
C SER A 105 14.02 6.89 -2.64
N LYS A 106 14.31 5.83 -3.39
CA LYS A 106 15.37 5.80 -4.43
C LYS A 106 14.80 5.54 -5.81
N VAL A 107 13.53 5.91 -6.03
CA VAL A 107 12.83 5.81 -7.31
C VAL A 107 12.89 7.16 -8.01
N PRO A 108 13.47 7.26 -9.21
CA PRO A 108 13.41 8.48 -10.00
C PRO A 108 11.96 8.91 -10.24
N GLY A 109 11.65 10.17 -9.90
CA GLY A 109 10.31 10.74 -10.07
C GLY A 109 9.33 10.48 -8.91
N VAL A 110 9.77 9.88 -7.80
CA VAL A 110 9.01 9.81 -6.53
C VAL A 110 9.89 10.33 -5.40
N ALA A 111 9.50 11.42 -4.76
CA ALA A 111 10.21 12.12 -3.70
C ALA A 111 9.60 11.86 -2.32
N ALA A 112 10.42 12.01 -1.28
CA ALA A 112 9.95 12.01 0.11
C ALA A 112 8.95 13.14 0.37
N GLY A 113 7.94 12.88 1.21
CA GLY A 113 6.85 13.81 1.51
C GLY A 113 5.70 13.81 0.50
N GLU A 114 5.82 13.11 -0.63
CA GLU A 114 4.70 12.91 -1.54
C GLU A 114 3.62 12.02 -0.91
N ARG A 115 2.36 12.23 -1.30
CA ARG A 115 1.21 11.45 -0.81
C ARG A 115 0.50 10.74 -1.95
N PHE A 116 0.12 9.50 -1.70
CA PHE A 116 -0.50 8.62 -2.67
C PHE A 116 -1.79 7.99 -2.14
N TYR A 117 -2.80 7.93 -3.00
CA TYR A 117 -3.99 7.12 -2.83
C TYR A 117 -3.78 5.75 -3.48
N GLY A 118 -4.17 4.66 -2.80
CA GLY A 118 -4.07 3.33 -3.38
C GLY A 118 -4.55 2.19 -2.49
N TYR A 119 -4.21 0.97 -2.89
CA TYR A 119 -4.56 -0.27 -2.19
C TYR A 119 -3.39 -0.71 -1.32
N PHE A 120 -3.54 -0.73 -0.01
CA PHE A 120 -2.48 -0.97 0.96
C PHE A 120 -2.81 -2.17 1.85
N PRO A 121 -1.84 -2.79 2.51
CA PRO A 121 -2.12 -3.71 3.60
C PRO A 121 -2.52 -2.93 4.87
N ILE A 122 -3.18 -3.58 5.83
CA ILE A 122 -3.35 -3.00 7.17
C ILE A 122 -2.02 -3.05 7.93
N ALA A 123 -1.20 -2.02 7.78
CA ALA A 123 0.11 -1.88 8.41
C ALA A 123 0.45 -0.42 8.68
N SER A 124 1.51 -0.17 9.47
CA SER A 124 2.03 1.20 9.68
C SER A 124 2.85 1.70 8.49
N HIS A 125 3.58 0.82 7.81
CA HIS A 125 4.40 1.15 6.65
C HIS A 125 4.37 0.02 5.62
N ILE A 126 4.72 0.36 4.38
CA ILE A 126 4.91 -0.59 3.29
C ILE A 126 6.09 -0.17 2.43
N ARG A 127 6.87 -1.16 1.99
CA ARG A 127 7.93 -1.02 0.99
C ARG A 127 7.42 -1.53 -0.35
N MET A 128 7.68 -0.79 -1.41
CA MET A 128 7.13 -1.04 -2.75
C MET A 128 8.21 -0.87 -3.81
N GLN A 129 7.94 -1.39 -5.02
CA GLN A 129 8.82 -1.24 -6.19
C GLN A 129 8.06 -0.54 -7.33
N PRO A 130 7.99 0.81 -7.30
CA PRO A 130 7.30 1.58 -8.33
C PRO A 130 7.94 1.41 -9.70
N GLU A 131 7.11 1.13 -10.69
CA GLU A 131 7.43 1.23 -12.11
C GLU A 131 6.41 2.13 -12.81
N ARG A 132 6.69 2.45 -14.09
CA ARG A 132 5.80 3.28 -14.93
C ARG A 132 5.42 4.59 -14.23
N VAL A 133 6.39 5.23 -13.59
CA VAL A 133 6.22 6.49 -12.87
C VAL A 133 5.85 7.59 -13.87
N THR A 134 4.78 8.31 -13.57
CA THR A 134 4.28 9.45 -14.35
C THR A 134 3.92 10.60 -13.39
N GLU A 135 3.49 11.73 -13.95
CA GLU A 135 2.92 12.82 -13.15
C GLU A 135 1.72 12.37 -12.32
N ARG A 136 0.90 11.44 -12.82
CA ARG A 136 -0.32 10.94 -12.16
C ARG A 136 -0.05 9.91 -11.05
N GLY A 137 1.16 9.38 -10.98
CA GLY A 137 1.57 8.39 -9.99
C GLY A 137 2.30 7.21 -10.60
N PHE A 138 2.17 6.02 -10.02
CA PHE A 138 2.98 4.85 -10.38
C PHE A 138 2.21 3.53 -10.28
N TYR A 139 2.82 2.45 -10.76
CA TYR A 139 2.36 1.07 -10.55
C TYR A 139 3.32 0.34 -9.62
N ASP A 140 2.81 -0.35 -8.60
CA ASP A 140 3.64 -1.25 -7.80
C ASP A 140 3.89 -2.54 -8.57
N ALA A 141 5.16 -2.75 -8.94
CA ALA A 141 5.62 -3.86 -9.74
C ALA A 141 6.46 -4.84 -8.92
N ILE A 142 6.35 -4.83 -7.59
CA ILE A 142 6.92 -5.89 -6.77
C ILE A 142 6.38 -7.25 -7.24
N GLU A 143 7.26 -8.25 -7.28
CA GLU A 143 7.07 -9.51 -8.02
C GLU A 143 5.69 -10.15 -7.84
N HIS A 144 5.23 -10.31 -6.59
CA HIS A 144 3.96 -10.96 -6.27
C HIS A 144 2.72 -10.19 -6.74
N ARG A 145 2.86 -8.90 -7.06
CA ARG A 145 1.74 -8.05 -7.51
C ARG A 145 1.56 -8.03 -9.02
N ARG A 146 2.63 -8.26 -9.79
CA ARG A 146 2.62 -8.22 -11.26
C ARG A 146 1.50 -9.04 -11.91
N PRO A 147 1.19 -10.29 -11.47
CA PRO A 147 0.15 -11.09 -12.11
C PRO A 147 -1.27 -10.73 -11.66
N LEU A 148 -1.43 -9.86 -10.66
CA LEU A 148 -2.74 -9.49 -10.11
C LEU A 148 -3.40 -8.38 -10.94
N THR A 149 -4.71 -8.22 -10.78
CA THR A 149 -5.50 -7.21 -11.51
C THR A 149 -4.89 -5.81 -11.33
N SER A 150 -4.47 -5.19 -12.44
CA SER A 150 -3.62 -4.00 -12.45
C SER A 150 -4.23 -2.78 -11.75
N ALA A 151 -5.56 -2.69 -11.67
CA ALA A 151 -6.26 -1.60 -10.99
C ALA A 151 -5.88 -1.50 -9.49
N TYR A 152 -5.57 -2.62 -8.84
CA TYR A 152 -5.13 -2.64 -7.44
C TYR A 152 -3.65 -2.28 -7.26
N ASN A 153 -2.87 -2.25 -8.33
CA ASN A 153 -1.44 -1.92 -8.28
C ASN A 153 -1.17 -0.47 -8.66
N GLN A 154 -2.20 0.30 -9.01
CA GLN A 154 -2.06 1.71 -9.39
C GLN A 154 -2.16 2.61 -8.15
N TYR A 155 -1.18 3.49 -7.99
CA TYR A 155 -1.10 4.46 -6.91
C TYR A 155 -1.19 5.86 -7.49
N THR A 156 -2.22 6.59 -7.08
CA THR A 156 -2.54 7.91 -7.61
C THR A 156 -1.88 8.98 -6.77
N ARG A 157 -1.08 9.83 -7.40
CA ARG A 157 -0.44 10.98 -6.75
C ARG A 157 -1.51 12.04 -6.45
N VAL A 158 -1.63 12.45 -5.19
CA VAL A 158 -2.70 13.39 -4.79
C VAL A 158 -2.55 14.77 -5.45
N THR A 159 -1.32 15.21 -5.71
CA THR A 159 -1.06 16.54 -6.30
C THR A 159 -1.50 16.65 -7.77
N HIS A 160 -1.74 15.52 -8.44
CA HIS A 160 -2.19 15.46 -9.84
C HIS A 160 -3.57 14.79 -9.96
N ASP A 161 -4.28 14.63 -8.84
CA ASP A 161 -5.63 14.07 -8.81
C ASP A 161 -6.65 15.20 -8.73
N ALA A 162 -7.31 15.50 -9.84
CA ALA A 162 -8.32 16.56 -9.91
C ALA A 162 -9.53 16.31 -8.98
N ALA A 163 -9.75 15.07 -8.54
CA ALA A 163 -10.81 14.72 -7.61
C ALA A 163 -10.37 14.76 -6.14
N TYR A 164 -9.10 15.08 -5.85
CA TYR A 164 -8.59 15.10 -4.49
C TYR A 164 -8.88 16.42 -3.78
N ALA A 165 -9.44 16.31 -2.58
CA ALA A 165 -9.55 17.38 -1.61
C ALA A 165 -9.15 16.83 -0.22
N PRO A 166 -8.20 17.45 0.50
CA PRO A 166 -7.69 16.94 1.78
C PRO A 166 -8.79 16.67 2.82
N GLU A 167 -9.80 17.52 2.88
CA GLU A 167 -10.95 17.40 3.78
C GLU A 167 -11.91 16.25 3.41
N LEU A 168 -11.81 15.71 2.19
CA LEU A 168 -12.66 14.63 1.68
C LEU A 168 -11.97 13.27 1.61
N GLU A 169 -10.72 13.14 2.08
CA GLU A 169 -9.98 11.87 2.04
C GLU A 169 -10.79 10.69 2.59
N ASN A 170 -11.46 10.89 3.73
CA ASN A 170 -12.29 9.86 4.35
C ASN A 170 -13.38 9.36 3.41
N TYR A 171 -14.04 10.27 2.69
CA TYR A 171 -15.05 9.91 1.69
C TYR A 171 -14.42 9.27 0.46
N GLN A 172 -13.28 9.78 0.00
CA GLN A 172 -12.58 9.25 -1.16
C GLN A 172 -12.15 7.78 -0.96
N MET A 173 -11.58 7.44 0.19
CA MET A 173 -11.25 6.04 0.52
C MET A 173 -12.48 5.13 0.55
N LEU A 174 -13.62 5.64 1.03
CA LEU A 174 -14.84 4.87 1.20
C LEU A 174 -15.61 4.64 -0.11
N TYR A 175 -15.53 5.57 -1.06
CA TYR A 175 -16.39 5.60 -2.26
C TYR A 175 -15.64 5.48 -3.58
N ARG A 176 -14.41 6.00 -3.72
CA ARG A 176 -13.68 5.98 -5.01
C ARG A 176 -13.55 4.58 -5.64
N PRO A 177 -13.26 3.50 -4.89
CA PRO A 177 -13.17 2.16 -5.48
C PRO A 177 -14.49 1.67 -6.11
N LEU A 178 -15.62 2.23 -5.66
CA LEU A 178 -16.95 1.81 -6.09
C LEU A 178 -17.29 2.39 -7.46
N PHE A 179 -16.90 3.63 -7.74
CA PHE A 179 -17.08 4.24 -9.06
C PHE A 179 -16.35 3.47 -10.15
N ILE A 180 -15.14 2.97 -9.88
CA ILE A 180 -14.41 2.11 -10.83
C ILE A 180 -15.23 0.86 -11.17
N THR A 181 -15.77 0.21 -10.13
CA THR A 181 -16.64 -0.96 -10.31
C THR A 181 -17.89 -0.62 -11.12
N SER A 182 -18.52 0.53 -10.87
CA SER A 182 -19.71 0.97 -11.60
C SER A 182 -19.44 1.25 -13.08
N PHE A 183 -18.31 1.88 -13.42
CA PHE A 183 -17.91 2.04 -14.82
C PHE A 183 -17.67 0.69 -15.49
N MET A 184 -16.98 -0.24 -14.84
CA MET A 184 -16.78 -1.59 -15.39
C MET A 184 -18.10 -2.35 -15.61
N LEU A 185 -19.08 -2.17 -14.71
CA LEU A 185 -20.41 -2.75 -14.88
C LEU A 185 -21.16 -2.09 -16.05
N ALA A 186 -21.08 -0.77 -16.18
CA ALA A 186 -21.71 -0.04 -17.27
C ALA A 186 -21.16 -0.51 -18.63
N ASP A 187 -19.82 -0.56 -18.76
CA ASP A 187 -19.14 -1.06 -19.97
C ASP A 187 -19.54 -2.51 -20.26
N PHE A 188 -19.52 -3.39 -19.25
CA PHE A 188 -19.93 -4.79 -19.43
C PHE A 188 -21.37 -4.93 -19.93
N LEU A 189 -22.30 -4.13 -19.40
CA LEU A 189 -23.69 -4.17 -19.82
C LEU A 189 -23.84 -3.64 -21.25
N GLU A 190 -23.16 -2.55 -21.60
CA GLU A 190 -23.17 -1.97 -22.94
C GLU A 190 -22.59 -2.94 -23.99
N ASP A 191 -21.42 -3.52 -23.71
CA ASP A 191 -20.75 -4.51 -24.56
C ASP A 191 -21.65 -5.73 -24.86
N ASN A 192 -22.49 -6.10 -23.90
CA ASN A 192 -23.44 -7.20 -24.03
C ASN A 192 -24.84 -6.76 -24.51
N ARG A 193 -24.98 -5.51 -24.99
CA ARG A 193 -26.26 -4.93 -25.44
C ARG A 193 -27.37 -5.12 -24.42
N PHE A 194 -27.03 -4.94 -23.14
CA PHE A 194 -27.89 -5.12 -21.98
C PHE A 194 -28.56 -6.50 -21.91
N PHE A 195 -28.03 -7.50 -22.61
CA PHE A 195 -28.66 -8.82 -22.78
C PHE A 195 -30.11 -8.75 -23.31
N GLY A 196 -30.44 -7.69 -24.07
CA GLY A 196 -31.79 -7.42 -24.56
C GLY A 196 -32.73 -6.75 -23.55
N ALA A 197 -32.25 -6.39 -22.35
CA ALA A 197 -33.04 -5.66 -21.37
C ALA A 197 -33.31 -4.21 -21.80
N THR A 198 -34.50 -3.71 -21.52
CA THR A 198 -34.90 -2.30 -21.76
C THR A 198 -34.96 -1.45 -20.48
N ARG A 199 -34.78 -2.09 -19.32
CA ARG A 199 -34.76 -1.45 -18.01
C ARG A 199 -33.80 -2.19 -17.09
N LEU A 200 -32.92 -1.43 -16.45
CA LEU A 200 -32.08 -1.90 -15.36
C LEU A 200 -32.62 -1.38 -14.04
N VAL A 201 -32.62 -2.21 -13.01
CA VAL A 201 -32.96 -1.82 -11.64
C VAL A 201 -31.78 -2.16 -10.76
N VAL A 202 -31.11 -1.13 -10.24
CA VAL A 202 -30.00 -1.28 -9.29
C VAL A 202 -30.56 -1.08 -7.90
N SER A 203 -30.56 -2.12 -7.07
CA SER A 203 -31.00 -2.04 -5.68
C SER A 203 -29.80 -1.95 -4.73
N SER A 204 -29.93 -1.12 -3.70
CA SER A 204 -28.86 -0.81 -2.74
C SER A 204 -29.20 -1.32 -1.34
N ALA A 205 -29.60 -2.60 -1.21
CA ALA A 205 -30.05 -3.11 0.09
C ALA A 205 -28.93 -3.18 1.15
N SER A 206 -27.66 -3.31 0.73
CA SER A 206 -26.51 -3.38 1.67
C SER A 206 -25.15 -3.04 1.07
N SER A 207 -25.07 -2.68 -0.22
CA SER A 207 -23.80 -2.44 -0.89
C SER A 207 -23.67 -0.99 -1.30
N LYS A 208 -22.59 -0.35 -0.85
CA LYS A 208 -22.23 0.98 -1.35
C LYS A 208 -21.94 0.97 -2.86
N THR A 209 -21.72 -0.20 -3.48
CA THR A 209 -21.46 -0.33 -4.92
C THR A 209 -22.58 0.28 -5.76
N ALA A 210 -23.82 0.34 -5.26
CA ALA A 210 -24.93 0.95 -5.98
C ALA A 210 -24.90 2.51 -6.01
N TYR A 211 -23.98 3.15 -5.29
CA TYR A 211 -23.81 4.61 -5.36
C TYR A 211 -23.08 5.09 -6.60
N GLY A 212 -22.24 4.25 -7.20
CA GLY A 212 -21.43 4.62 -8.37
C GLY A 212 -22.17 4.45 -9.68
#